data_AF-A0A644V9E6-F1
#
_entry.id   AF-A0A644V9E6-F1
#
_cell.length_a   1.000
_cell.length_b   1.000
_cell.length_c   1.000
_cell.angle_alpha   90.00
_cell.angle_beta   90.00
_cell.angle_gamma   90.00
#
_symmetry.space_group_name_H-M   'P 1'
#
loop_
_entity.id
_entity.type
_entity.pdbx_description
1 polymer ?
#
loop_
_entity_poly.entity_id
_entity_poly.type
_entity_poly.pdbx_seq_one_letter_code
_entity_poly.pdbx_strand_id
1 'polypeptide(L)'
;MAKFERKTNYREKHPDLSDEIIETLEKSDRKMEYQQYDLKVERYRIDYAKGAVTYLPSREDSYERLLEENRQFAADAECVDDTVVKAVMIEKMLACLKRLTSKEQELITELFFKSKSERQLSMETGIPYMTIHDRKVKILYKLKKLMEK
;
A
#
# COMPACT_ATOMS: atom_id res chain seq x y z
N MET A 1 18.43 -4.28 -21.63
CA MET A 1 19.20 -4.92 -20.53
C MET A 1 20.63 -4.45 -20.57
N ALA A 2 21.23 -4.14 -19.40
CA ALA A 2 22.65 -3.83 -19.30
C ALA A 2 23.46 -5.04 -19.78
N LYS A 3 24.40 -4.82 -20.69
CA LYS A 3 25.28 -5.88 -21.21
C LYS A 3 26.46 -6.00 -20.26
N PHE A 4 26.82 -7.24 -19.91
CA PHE A 4 28.03 -7.49 -19.15
C PHE A 4 29.26 -7.20 -20.01
N GLU A 5 29.99 -6.14 -19.68
CA GLU A 5 31.28 -5.83 -20.31
C GLU A 5 32.42 -6.53 -19.55
N ARG A 6 33.46 -6.97 -20.29
CA ARG A 6 34.63 -7.60 -19.67
C ARG A 6 35.32 -6.59 -18.75
N LYS A 7 35.66 -7.03 -17.53
CA LYS A 7 36.36 -6.20 -16.53
C LYS A 7 37.62 -5.58 -17.14
N THR A 8 37.78 -4.28 -16.94
CA THR A 8 38.97 -3.55 -17.37
C THR A 8 40.15 -3.92 -16.49
N ASN A 9 41.27 -4.32 -17.10
CA ASN A 9 42.52 -4.49 -16.38
C ASN A 9 43.23 -3.14 -16.23
N TYR A 10 43.10 -2.52 -15.05
CA TYR A 10 43.64 -1.19 -14.78
C TYR A 10 45.16 -1.14 -14.74
N ARG A 11 45.81 -2.23 -14.28
CA ARG A 11 47.28 -2.34 -14.25
C ARG A 11 47.91 -2.32 -15.63
N GLU A 12 47.25 -2.93 -16.62
CA GLU A 12 47.75 -2.95 -18.00
C GLU A 12 47.50 -1.63 -18.72
N LYS A 13 46.38 -0.95 -18.46
CA LYS A 13 46.03 0.32 -19.12
C LYS A 13 46.78 1.52 -18.56
N HIS A 14 47.10 1.50 -17.27
CA HIS A 14 47.69 2.62 -16.56
C HIS A 14 48.80 2.16 -15.60
N PRO A 15 50.00 1.87 -16.13
CA PRO A 15 51.13 1.38 -15.33
C PRO A 15 51.71 2.43 -14.36
N ASP A 16 51.45 3.72 -14.60
CA ASP A 16 51.99 4.83 -13.80
C ASP A 16 51.13 5.18 -12.56
N LEU A 17 49.97 4.53 -12.39
CA LEU A 17 49.07 4.78 -11.26
C LEU A 17 49.55 4.06 -10.01
N SER A 18 49.36 4.70 -8.85
CA SER A 18 49.60 4.04 -7.56
C SER A 18 48.60 2.90 -7.33
N ASP A 19 49.05 1.88 -6.61
CA ASP A 19 48.22 0.70 -6.27
C ASP A 19 46.91 1.09 -5.56
N GLU A 20 46.92 2.14 -4.75
CA GLU A 20 45.75 2.65 -4.04
C GLU A 20 44.65 3.17 -5.01
N ILE A 21 45.06 3.84 -6.08
CA ILE A 21 44.12 4.34 -7.10
C ILE A 21 43.54 3.17 -7.89
N ILE A 22 44.38 2.19 -8.24
CA ILE A 22 43.96 0.98 -8.96
C ILE A 22 42.93 0.19 -8.14
N GLU A 23 43.19 -0.03 -6.85
CA GLU A 23 42.25 -0.73 -5.96
C GLU A 23 40.91 0.01 -5.85
N THR A 24 40.96 1.34 -5.79
CA THR A 24 39.75 2.17 -5.73
C THR A 24 38.92 2.05 -7.02
N LEU A 25 39.56 2.05 -8.19
CA LEU A 25 38.92 1.87 -9.49
C LEU A 25 38.27 0.48 -9.59
N GLU A 26 38.98 -0.58 -9.21
CA GLU A 26 38.45 -1.95 -9.22
C GLU A 26 37.24 -2.11 -8.29
N LYS A 27 37.28 -1.51 -7.10
CA LYS A 27 36.14 -1.50 -6.17
C LYS A 27 34.94 -0.74 -6.74
N SER A 28 35.18 0.41 -7.38
CA SER A 28 34.12 1.21 -8.01
C SER A 28 33.45 0.44 -9.15
N ASP A 29 34.24 -0.15 -10.05
CA ASP A 29 33.73 -0.98 -11.15
C ASP A 29 32.94 -2.17 -10.66
N ARG A 30 33.44 -2.87 -9.63
CA ARG A 30 32.72 -4.01 -9.06
C ARG A 30 31.38 -3.59 -8.46
N LYS A 31 31.32 -2.41 -7.82
CA LYS A 31 30.08 -1.84 -7.29
C LYS A 31 29.10 -1.49 -8.42
N MET A 32 29.59 -0.87 -9.48
CA MET A 32 28.80 -0.57 -10.69
C MET A 32 28.24 -1.84 -11.33
N GLU A 33 29.07 -2.87 -11.53
CA GLU A 33 28.67 -4.18 -12.06
C GLU A 33 27.57 -4.82 -11.21
N TYR A 34 27.71 -4.76 -9.88
CA TYR A 34 26.72 -5.30 -8.97
C TYR A 34 25.34 -4.63 -9.13
N GLN A 35 25.33 -3.29 -9.20
CA GLN A 35 24.10 -2.50 -9.31
C GLN A 35 23.46 -2.59 -10.71
N GLN A 36 24.27 -2.61 -11.77
CA GLN A 36 23.77 -2.59 -13.13
C GLN A 36 23.38 -3.97 -13.66
N TYR A 37 24.02 -5.03 -13.17
CA TYR A 37 23.87 -6.38 -13.70
C TYR A 37 23.49 -7.40 -12.62
N ASP A 38 24.31 -7.59 -11.58
CA ASP A 38 24.14 -8.72 -10.65
C ASP A 38 22.79 -8.75 -9.93
N LEU A 39 22.25 -7.57 -9.57
CA LEU A 39 20.94 -7.48 -8.92
C LEU A 39 19.78 -7.86 -9.85
N LYS A 40 19.96 -7.70 -11.16
CA LYS A 40 18.91 -7.79 -12.18
C LYS A 40 18.89 -9.13 -12.93
N VAL A 41 19.81 -10.03 -12.61
CA VAL A 41 19.99 -11.29 -13.33
C VAL A 41 19.80 -12.47 -12.39
N GLU A 42 19.05 -13.46 -12.85
CA GLU A 42 18.83 -14.72 -12.15
C GLU A 42 20.08 -15.60 -12.23
N ARG A 43 20.35 -16.35 -11.16
CA ARG A 43 21.54 -17.21 -11.08
C ARG A 43 21.12 -18.64 -10.81
N TYR A 44 21.73 -19.58 -11.52
CA TYR A 44 21.62 -20.99 -11.24
C TYR A 44 22.95 -21.49 -10.65
N ARG A 45 22.86 -22.28 -9.59
CA ARG A 45 24.00 -23.05 -9.07
C ARG A 45 23.66 -24.52 -9.15
N ILE A 46 24.41 -25.25 -9.98
CA ILE A 46 24.25 -26.67 -10.22
C ILE A 46 25.24 -27.42 -9.35
N ASP A 47 24.73 -28.29 -8.47
CA ASP A 47 25.54 -29.26 -7.73
C ASP A 47 25.50 -30.61 -8.47
N TYR A 48 26.55 -30.87 -9.25
CA TYR A 48 26.68 -32.07 -10.07
C TYR A 48 26.73 -33.37 -9.25
N ALA A 49 27.20 -33.32 -8.00
CA ALA A 49 27.31 -34.51 -7.15
C ALA A 49 25.95 -34.97 -6.61
N LYS A 50 25.02 -34.03 -6.40
CA LYS A 50 23.67 -34.29 -5.87
C LYS A 50 22.58 -34.22 -6.93
N GLY A 51 22.92 -33.84 -8.17
CA GLY A 51 21.95 -33.59 -9.24
C GLY A 51 20.98 -32.44 -8.92
N ALA A 52 21.32 -31.54 -8.01
CA ALA A 52 20.44 -30.50 -7.51
C ALA A 52 20.75 -29.15 -8.16
N VAL A 53 19.71 -28.48 -8.68
CA VAL A 53 19.81 -27.11 -9.21
C VAL A 53 19.20 -26.16 -8.20
N THR A 54 20.01 -25.23 -7.70
CA THR A 54 19.53 -24.14 -6.84
C THR A 54 19.33 -22.89 -7.69
N TYR A 55 18.10 -22.38 -7.68
CA TYR A 55 17.69 -21.19 -8.40
C TYR A 55 17.69 -19.98 -7.46
N LEU A 56 18.45 -18.96 -7.83
CA LEU A 56 18.49 -17.68 -7.14
C LEU A 56 17.77 -16.64 -8.01
N PRO A 57 16.58 -16.16 -7.62
CA PRO A 57 15.85 -15.15 -8.39
C PRO A 57 16.60 -13.81 -8.35
N SER A 58 16.34 -12.96 -9.34
CA SER A 58 16.87 -11.58 -9.33
C SER A 58 16.26 -10.79 -8.17
N ARG A 59 17.02 -9.80 -7.67
CA ARG A 59 16.58 -8.91 -6.59
C ARG A 59 15.90 -7.65 -7.12
N GLU A 60 16.28 -7.25 -8.32
CA GLU A 60 15.70 -6.12 -9.05
C GLU A 60 15.14 -6.61 -10.38
N ASP A 61 14.14 -5.88 -10.88
CA ASP A 61 13.56 -6.06 -12.20
C ASP A 61 13.48 -4.70 -12.91
N SER A 62 13.29 -4.68 -14.23
CA SER A 62 13.17 -3.42 -14.96
C SER A 62 11.81 -2.77 -14.71
N TYR A 63 11.82 -1.45 -14.51
CA TYR A 63 10.58 -0.69 -14.31
C TYR A 63 9.60 -0.85 -15.46
N GLU A 64 10.09 -0.87 -16.71
CA GLU A 64 9.27 -1.11 -17.91
C GLU A 64 8.54 -2.45 -17.87
N ARG A 65 9.22 -3.54 -17.45
CA ARG A 65 8.59 -4.86 -17.34
C ARG A 65 7.55 -4.89 -16.23
N LEU A 66 7.83 -4.25 -15.09
CA LEU A 66 6.86 -4.15 -13.99
C LEU A 66 5.59 -3.38 -14.42
N LEU A 67 5.74 -2.36 -15.27
CA LEU A 67 4.61 -1.63 -15.85
C LEU A 67 3.80 -2.48 -16.83
N GLU A 68 4.45 -3.25 -17.72
CA GLU A 68 3.78 -4.18 -18.63
C GLU A 68 2.99 -5.27 -17.87
N GLU A 69 3.54 -5.75 -16.76
CA GLU A 69 2.90 -6.70 -15.85
C GLU A 69 1.80 -6.05 -14.98
N ASN A 70 1.51 -4.76 -15.16
CA ASN A 70 0.55 -3.97 -14.37
C ASN A 70 0.78 -4.08 -12.86
N ARG A 71 2.05 -4.15 -12.44
CA ARG A 71 2.39 -4.30 -11.03
C ARG A 71 2.02 -3.02 -10.28
N GLN A 72 1.10 -3.17 -9.32
CA GLN A 72 0.69 -2.07 -8.45
C GLN A 72 1.78 -1.80 -7.40
N PHE A 73 2.20 -0.55 -7.29
CA PHE A 73 3.10 -0.08 -6.23
C PHE A 73 2.28 0.57 -5.12
N ALA A 74 2.74 0.46 -3.87
CA ALA A 74 2.12 1.17 -2.77
C ALA A 74 2.19 2.68 -3.04
N ALA A 75 1.03 3.32 -3.17
CA ALA A 75 0.90 4.77 -3.26
C ALA A 75 0.15 5.25 -2.00
N ASP A 76 0.49 6.44 -1.52
CA ASP A 76 -0.22 7.08 -0.40
C ASP A 76 -1.66 7.51 -0.77
N ALA A 77 -2.00 7.45 -2.06
CA ALA A 77 -3.33 7.76 -2.58
C ALA A 77 -4.29 6.57 -2.42
N GLU A 78 -5.56 6.86 -2.11
CA GLU A 78 -6.60 5.84 -2.05
C GLU A 78 -6.71 5.12 -3.40
N CYS A 79 -6.70 3.78 -3.36
CA CYS A 79 -6.84 2.96 -4.56
C CYS A 79 -8.19 3.27 -5.23
N VAL A 80 -8.24 3.23 -6.57
CA VAL A 80 -9.50 3.42 -7.32
C VAL A 80 -10.56 2.44 -6.82
N ASP A 81 -10.18 1.19 -6.54
CA ASP A 81 -11.09 0.18 -5.97
C ASP A 81 -11.67 0.62 -4.63
N ASP A 82 -10.84 1.19 -3.74
CA ASP A 82 -11.30 1.70 -2.45
C ASP A 82 -12.27 2.87 -2.61
N THR A 83 -12.02 3.77 -3.58
CA THR A 83 -12.92 4.89 -3.86
C THR A 83 -14.29 4.41 -4.35
N VAL A 84 -14.31 3.40 -5.22
CA VAL A 84 -15.55 2.80 -5.75
C VAL A 84 -16.30 2.07 -4.64
N VAL A 85 -15.61 1.28 -3.82
CA VAL A 85 -16.21 0.59 -2.67
C VAL A 85 -16.82 1.60 -1.69
N LYS A 86 -16.11 2.68 -1.38
CA LYS A 86 -16.63 3.76 -0.52
C LYS A 86 -17.87 4.42 -1.11
N ALA A 87 -17.88 4.74 -2.40
CA ALA A 87 -19.03 5.35 -3.07
C ALA A 87 -20.27 4.45 -2.95
N VAL A 88 -20.13 3.15 -3.25
CA VAL A 88 -21.22 2.17 -3.12
C VAL A 88 -21.70 2.04 -1.67
N MET A 89 -20.78 2.02 -0.70
CA MET A 89 -21.14 1.97 0.73
C MET A 89 -21.91 3.22 1.18
N ILE A 90 -21.49 4.40 0.72
CA ILE A 90 -22.17 5.68 1.02
C ILE A 90 -23.58 5.67 0.43
N GLU A 91 -23.73 5.28 -0.84
CA GLU A 91 -25.05 5.18 -1.49
C GLU A 91 -25.99 4.22 -0.73
N LYS A 92 -25.49 3.04 -0.35
CA LYS A 92 -26.25 2.07 0.44
C LYS A 92 -26.65 2.65 1.81
N MET A 93 -25.75 3.35 2.49
CA MET A 93 -26.04 4.01 3.77
C MET A 93 -27.10 5.11 3.62
N LEU A 94 -27.00 5.95 2.58
CA LEU A 94 -27.97 7.00 2.30
C LEU A 94 -29.37 6.42 2.02
N ALA A 95 -29.46 5.30 1.29
CA ALA A 95 -30.71 4.59 1.08
C ALA A 95 -31.31 4.05 2.38
N CYS A 96 -30.48 3.55 3.30
CA CYS A 96 -30.92 3.10 4.63
C CYS A 96 -31.40 4.27 5.50
N LEU A 97 -30.71 5.39 5.49
CA LEU A 97 -31.10 6.60 6.24
C LEU A 97 -32.47 7.11 5.79
N LYS A 98 -32.78 7.07 4.48
CA LYS A 98 -34.11 7.44 3.94
C LYS A 98 -35.26 6.59 4.47
N ARG A 99 -34.99 5.37 4.97
CA ARG A 99 -35.99 4.46 5.56
C ARG A 99 -36.24 4.70 7.05
N LEU A 100 -35.42 5.53 7.70
CA LEU A 100 -35.64 5.94 9.08
C LEU A 100 -36.81 6.92 9.17
N THR A 101 -37.45 6.98 10.33
CA THR A 101 -38.48 7.99 10.62
C THR A 101 -37.83 9.38 10.81
N SER A 102 -38.61 10.45 10.63
CA SER A 102 -38.10 11.83 10.76
C SER A 102 -37.37 12.08 12.10
N LYS A 103 -37.91 11.58 13.22
CA LYS A 103 -37.27 11.71 14.55
C LYS A 103 -35.94 10.94 14.66
N GLU A 104 -35.85 9.78 14.02
CA GLU A 104 -34.62 8.99 14.00
C GLU A 104 -33.55 9.66 13.12
N GLN A 105 -33.95 10.22 11.98
CA GLN A 105 -33.07 10.97 11.09
C GLN A 105 -32.52 12.23 11.76
N GLU A 106 -33.37 12.98 12.46
CA GLU A 106 -32.97 14.17 13.21
C GLU A 106 -31.90 13.83 14.26
N LEU A 107 -32.12 12.78 15.06
CA LEU A 107 -31.16 12.35 16.06
C LEU A 107 -29.81 11.93 15.44
N ILE A 108 -29.82 11.21 14.32
CA ILE A 108 -28.60 10.84 13.60
C ILE A 108 -27.91 12.08 13.02
N THR A 109 -28.67 13.04 12.50
CA THR A 109 -28.12 14.30 11.94
C THR A 109 -27.39 15.11 13.00
N GLU A 110 -28.01 15.30 14.17
CA GLU A 110 -27.38 16.02 15.28
C GLU A 110 -26.11 15.32 15.78
N LEU A 111 -26.13 13.99 15.92
CA LEU A 111 -25.01 13.22 16.45
C LEU A 111 -23.84 13.09 15.47
N PHE A 112 -24.10 12.75 14.20
CA PHE A 112 -23.06 12.33 13.24
C PHE A 112 -22.74 13.37 12.17
N PHE A 113 -23.69 14.23 11.78
CA PHE A 113 -23.46 15.25 10.76
C PHE A 113 -23.10 16.61 11.37
N LYS A 114 -23.68 16.94 12.53
CA LYS A 114 -23.36 18.15 13.30
C LYS A 114 -22.35 17.91 14.42
N SER A 115 -21.88 16.66 14.58
CA SER A 115 -20.87 16.26 15.57
C SER A 115 -21.20 16.65 17.01
N LYS A 116 -22.48 16.71 17.38
CA LYS A 116 -22.89 16.98 18.76
C LYS A 116 -22.71 15.73 19.62
N SER A 117 -22.28 15.94 20.86
CA SER A 117 -22.27 14.87 21.85
C SER A 117 -23.68 14.60 22.38
N GLU A 118 -23.92 13.37 22.84
CA GLU A 118 -25.17 12.98 23.51
C GLU A 118 -25.46 13.86 24.75
N ARG A 119 -24.40 14.33 25.43
CA ARG A 119 -24.51 15.23 26.59
C ARG A 119 -25.01 16.61 26.18
N GLN A 120 -24.48 17.17 25.10
CA GLN A 120 -24.94 18.46 24.55
C GLN A 120 -26.41 18.36 24.12
N LEU A 121 -26.77 17.30 23.39
CA LEU A 121 -28.16 17.04 23.01
C LEU A 121 -29.09 16.90 24.22
N SER A 122 -28.64 16.25 25.29
CA SER A 122 -29.42 16.13 26.53
C SER A 122 -29.70 17.49 27.18
N MET A 123 -28.69 18.38 27.20
CA MET A 123 -28.84 19.73 27.73
C MET A 123 -29.75 20.60 26.86
N GLU A 124 -29.63 20.51 25.52
CA GLU A 124 -30.42 21.31 24.58
C GLU A 124 -31.90 20.88 24.53
N THR A 125 -32.16 19.57 24.55
CA THR A 125 -33.52 19.02 24.38
C THR A 125 -34.25 18.75 25.70
N GLY A 126 -33.54 18.82 26.83
CA GLY A 126 -34.06 18.42 28.15
C GLY A 126 -34.33 16.91 28.28
N ILE A 127 -33.97 16.10 27.27
CA ILE A 127 -34.16 14.66 27.30
C ILE A 127 -33.01 14.03 28.10
N PRO A 128 -33.28 13.10 29.03
CA PRO A 128 -32.23 12.41 29.77
C PRO A 128 -31.22 11.74 28.84
N TYR A 129 -29.92 11.86 29.17
CA TYR A 129 -28.82 11.28 28.42
C TYR A 129 -29.02 9.78 28.11
N MET A 130 -29.48 8.99 29.09
CA MET A 130 -29.76 7.56 28.90
C MET A 130 -30.82 7.31 27.82
N THR A 131 -31.86 8.13 27.75
CA THR A 131 -32.91 8.01 26.73
C THR A 131 -32.37 8.31 25.33
N ILE A 132 -31.48 9.29 25.20
CA ILE A 132 -30.80 9.61 23.93
C ILE A 132 -29.90 8.44 23.52
N HIS A 133 -29.13 7.91 24.47
CA HIS A 133 -28.26 6.76 24.25
C HIS A 133 -29.05 5.54 23.75
N ASP A 134 -30.14 5.17 24.42
CA ASP A 134 -30.99 4.05 24.04
C ASP A 134 -31.59 4.22 22.64
N ARG A 135 -32.04 5.44 22.32
CA ARG A 135 -32.55 5.77 20.98
C ARG A 135 -31.45 5.62 19.93
N LYS A 136 -30.25 6.16 20.17
CA LYS A 136 -29.10 6.02 19.27
C LYS A 136 -28.79 4.54 19.00
N VAL A 137 -28.67 3.73 20.05
CA VAL A 137 -28.36 2.30 19.93
C VAL A 137 -29.42 1.56 19.11
N LYS A 138 -30.71 1.83 19.36
CA LYS A 138 -31.82 1.24 18.57
C LYS A 138 -31.75 1.63 17.09
N ILE A 139 -31.45 2.90 16.78
CA ILE A 139 -31.32 3.37 15.40
C ILE A 139 -30.14 2.71 14.71
N LEU A 140 -28.98 2.64 15.36
CA LEU A 140 -27.79 1.98 14.81
C LEU A 140 -28.04 0.50 14.53
N TYR A 141 -28.73 -0.20 15.43
CA TYR A 141 -29.12 -1.59 15.21
C TYR A 141 -30.10 -1.75 14.03
N LYS A 142 -31.04 -0.81 13.87
CA LYS A 142 -31.95 -0.78 12.73
C LYS A 142 -31.21 -0.53 11.41
N LEU A 143 -30.27 0.41 11.38
CA LEU A 143 -29.41 0.67 10.23
C LEU A 143 -28.57 -0.56 9.86
N LYS A 144 -27.97 -1.23 10.84
CA LYS A 144 -27.23 -2.48 10.63
C LYS A 144 -28.11 -3.54 9.95
N LYS A 145 -29.32 -3.77 10.46
CA LYS A 145 -30.28 -4.71 9.84
C LYS A 145 -30.71 -4.33 8.43
N LEU A 146 -30.77 -3.04 8.12
CA LEU A 146 -31.09 -2.56 6.77
C LEU A 146 -29.91 -2.74 5.81
N MET A 147 -28.68 -2.69 6.30
CA MET A 147 -27.46 -2.90 5.51
C MET A 147 -27.13 -4.38 5.29
N GLU A 148 -27.57 -5.27 6.18
CA GLU A 148 -27.44 -6.73 6.01
C GLU A 148 -28.52 -7.32 5.07
N LYS A 149 -29.56 -6.54 4.77
CA LYS A 149 -30.50 -6.82 3.67
C LYS A 149 -29.96 -6.34 2.33
#